data_AF-A0A3N5FI36-F1
#
_entry.id   AF-A0A3N5FI36-F1
#
_cell.length_a   1.000
_cell.length_b   1.000
_cell.length_c   1.000
_cell.angle_alpha   90.00
_cell.angle_beta   90.00
_cell.angle_gamma   90.00
#
_symmetry.space_group_name_H-M   'P 1'
#
loop_
_entity.id
_entity.type
_entity.pdbx_description
1 polymer ?
#
loop_
_entity_poly.entity_id
_entity_poly.type
_entity_poly.pdbx_seq_one_letter_code
_entity_poly.pdbx_strand_id
1 'polypeptide(L)'
;DEEARAVGLNAAILKRWIAWLKTNPSELGPWRALAADRPDELWNALSGLPSSLQTAFAEAPGSLREAAERYGRILHEEPFRPLITSAEFPASIPIAEIDSFLTGDDRGMVRKLRRKVEELHHHPGAPPRAMTLEDLPTPHTPRVFIRGNPGSPGEEVPRQFLAILSPDERTPFKDGGRLELARAITDPANPLTARVFVNRVWAQHFGAGLVRTPSNFGVRGDPPTHPELLDWLARAFVAEGWSMKRLHRLIVLSSVYRQSSRDHAEYRKTDPLNLLLWRQSRRRLDLEAMRDSVLAVSGALDLTMGGRSVEITTAPFSTRRTVYGYVDRLNLANLYKTFDFAVPDMHSPQRFVTTIPQQALFMMNSPFIMEQAGKVTAQSDIQREEDPARRIQAIYRRVFGREATERELSLGVAYVKNASPAEGPKAPIWQYGWGTGAADFHALPTHTAQGRQGGAKLPDPALGWCLLTATGGHAGSDVAHGVVRRWTSPRAGTIVISGTLGHPSPAGDGVRGRIVSSRQGEIAAWNAARLDAETRISGLKVEAGETIDFVVDCRADNNSDTFTWAPSIRMGEEEWNAQAGFGSPAPTPAAGLSAWEKSVHVLLESNEFFFVD
;
A
#
# COMPACT_ATOMS: atom_id res chain seq x y z
N ASP A 1 -33.70 -23.67 -9.84
CA ASP A 1 -32.88 -22.49 -10.21
C ASP A 1 -32.65 -22.34 -11.71
N GLU A 2 -32.41 -23.43 -12.45
CA GLU A 2 -32.26 -23.38 -13.91
C GLU A 2 -33.60 -23.14 -14.62
N GLU A 3 -34.66 -23.85 -14.21
CA GLU A 3 -36.00 -23.67 -14.77
C GLU A 3 -36.53 -22.25 -14.55
N ALA A 4 -36.38 -21.70 -13.33
CA ALA A 4 -36.75 -20.32 -13.03
C ALA A 4 -36.04 -19.33 -13.95
N ARG A 5 -34.74 -19.54 -14.22
CA ARG A 5 -33.96 -18.71 -15.15
C ARG A 5 -34.44 -18.86 -16.59
N ALA A 6 -34.80 -20.06 -17.02
CA ALA A 6 -35.28 -20.32 -18.38
C ALA A 6 -36.58 -19.56 -18.71
N VAL A 7 -37.41 -19.28 -17.69
CA VAL A 7 -38.66 -18.50 -17.83
C VAL A 7 -38.55 -17.05 -17.34
N GLY A 8 -37.34 -16.56 -17.07
CA GLY A 8 -37.12 -15.17 -16.65
C GLY A 8 -37.58 -14.82 -15.23
N LEU A 9 -37.77 -15.82 -14.35
CA LEU A 9 -38.17 -15.63 -12.95
C LEU A 9 -36.98 -15.61 -12.00
N ASN A 10 -37.10 -14.85 -10.92
CA ASN A 10 -36.11 -14.85 -9.85
C ASN A 10 -36.27 -16.11 -8.97
N ALA A 11 -35.25 -16.95 -8.94
CA ALA A 11 -35.27 -18.22 -8.20
C ALA A 11 -35.43 -18.06 -6.68
N ALA A 12 -34.91 -16.97 -6.08
CA ALA A 12 -35.08 -16.70 -4.65
C ALA A 12 -36.53 -16.32 -4.32
N ILE A 13 -37.17 -15.50 -5.18
CA ILE A 13 -38.60 -15.17 -5.07
C ILE A 13 -39.42 -16.46 -5.18
N LEU A 14 -39.14 -17.29 -6.19
CA LEU A 14 -39.86 -18.54 -6.40
C LEU A 14 -39.74 -19.49 -5.20
N LYS A 15 -38.54 -19.66 -4.63
CA LYS A 15 -38.33 -20.49 -3.43
C LYS A 15 -39.13 -19.97 -2.23
N ARG A 16 -39.18 -18.65 -2.02
CA ARG A 16 -39.97 -18.03 -0.95
C ARG A 16 -41.46 -18.29 -1.13
N TRP A 17 -41.96 -18.14 -2.35
CA TRP A 17 -43.36 -18.46 -2.69
C TRP A 17 -43.69 -19.93 -2.47
N ILE A 18 -42.83 -20.86 -2.90
CA ILE A 18 -43.04 -22.30 -2.69
C ILE A 18 -43.04 -22.64 -1.19
N ALA A 19 -42.08 -22.11 -0.42
CA ALA A 19 -41.99 -22.38 1.02
C ALA A 19 -43.20 -21.84 1.78
N TRP A 20 -43.67 -20.65 1.43
CA TRP A 20 -44.87 -20.05 1.99
C TRP A 20 -46.11 -20.86 1.63
N LEU A 21 -46.33 -21.20 0.35
CA LEU A 21 -47.49 -21.99 -0.09
C LEU A 21 -47.58 -23.38 0.57
N LYS A 22 -46.45 -24.00 0.95
CA LYS A 22 -46.43 -25.26 1.70
C LYS A 22 -47.00 -25.14 3.12
N THR A 23 -46.97 -23.95 3.70
CA THR A 23 -47.26 -23.69 5.14
C THR A 23 -48.45 -22.75 5.38
N ASN A 24 -48.98 -22.11 4.33
CA ASN A 24 -50.00 -21.05 4.39
C ASN A 24 -51.38 -21.54 3.85
N PRO A 25 -52.45 -20.73 3.87
CA PRO A 25 -53.79 -21.23 4.20
C PRO A 25 -54.53 -21.91 3.02
N SER A 26 -55.56 -22.70 3.37
CA SER A 26 -56.25 -23.66 2.49
C SER A 26 -56.97 -23.05 1.30
N GLU A 27 -57.23 -21.74 1.30
CA GLU A 27 -57.97 -21.04 0.26
C GLU A 27 -57.20 -20.94 -1.06
N LEU A 28 -55.89 -21.18 -1.05
CA LEU A 28 -55.02 -21.32 -2.23
C LEU A 28 -54.74 -22.80 -2.58
N GLY A 29 -55.68 -23.69 -2.26
CA GLY A 29 -55.58 -25.14 -2.32
C GLY A 29 -54.82 -25.72 -3.53
N PRO A 30 -55.16 -25.37 -4.79
CA PRO A 30 -54.47 -25.87 -5.97
C PRO A 30 -52.97 -25.51 -6.01
N TRP A 31 -52.61 -24.29 -5.58
CA TRP A 31 -51.21 -23.85 -5.50
C TRP A 31 -50.44 -24.53 -4.37
N ARG A 32 -51.12 -24.81 -3.25
CA ARG A 32 -50.56 -25.60 -2.15
C ARG A 32 -50.30 -27.03 -2.56
N ALA A 33 -51.24 -27.68 -3.26
CA ALA A 33 -51.08 -29.04 -3.79
C ALA A 33 -49.90 -29.12 -4.79
N LEU A 34 -49.81 -28.14 -5.71
CA LEU A 34 -48.67 -28.02 -6.63
C LEU A 34 -47.34 -27.78 -5.90
N ALA A 35 -47.31 -26.84 -4.94
CA ALA A 35 -46.09 -26.55 -4.18
C ALA A 35 -45.64 -27.73 -3.33
N ALA A 36 -46.58 -28.55 -2.84
CA ALA A 36 -46.32 -29.77 -2.07
C ALA A 36 -46.02 -31.01 -2.94
N ASP A 37 -45.98 -30.86 -4.27
CA ASP A 37 -45.77 -31.94 -5.25
C ASP A 37 -46.83 -33.06 -5.15
N ARG A 38 -48.10 -32.67 -5.00
CA ARG A 38 -49.26 -33.57 -4.90
C ARG A 38 -50.28 -33.30 -6.01
N PRO A 39 -49.96 -33.57 -7.27
CA PRO A 39 -50.82 -33.26 -8.42
C PRO A 39 -52.16 -34.02 -8.38
N ASP A 40 -52.21 -35.20 -7.77
CA ASP A 40 -53.43 -35.99 -7.62
C ASP A 40 -54.45 -35.36 -6.64
N GLU A 41 -53.97 -34.52 -5.72
CA GLU A 41 -54.81 -33.76 -4.78
C GLU A 41 -55.34 -32.46 -5.40
N LEU A 42 -54.85 -32.06 -6.59
CA LEU A 42 -55.20 -30.79 -7.25
C LEU A 42 -56.70 -30.69 -7.56
N TRP A 43 -57.29 -31.77 -8.07
CA TRP A 43 -58.73 -31.82 -8.41
C TRP A 43 -59.62 -31.76 -7.18
N ASN A 44 -59.16 -32.30 -6.04
CA ASN A 44 -59.87 -32.22 -4.75
C ASN A 44 -59.73 -30.84 -4.10
N ALA A 45 -58.64 -30.12 -4.41
CA ALA A 45 -58.41 -28.78 -3.90
C ALA A 45 -59.25 -27.70 -4.61
N LEU A 46 -59.70 -27.97 -5.85
CA LEU A 46 -60.54 -27.06 -6.64
C LEU A 46 -61.97 -26.93 -6.08
N SER A 47 -62.53 -28.01 -5.53
CA SER A 47 -63.89 -28.05 -4.96
C SER A 47 -64.03 -27.35 -3.60
N GLY A 48 -62.91 -27.01 -2.96
CA GLY A 48 -62.86 -26.23 -1.71
C GLY A 48 -62.53 -24.75 -1.87
N LEU A 49 -62.42 -24.25 -3.11
CA LEU A 49 -62.07 -22.85 -3.37
C LEU A 49 -63.19 -21.87 -2.99
N PRO A 50 -62.87 -20.67 -2.49
CA PRO A 50 -63.84 -19.59 -2.34
C PRO A 50 -64.59 -19.27 -3.64
N SER A 51 -65.86 -18.86 -3.54
CA SER A 51 -66.75 -18.65 -4.70
C SER A 51 -66.23 -17.62 -5.71
N SER A 52 -65.46 -16.62 -5.25
CA SER A 52 -64.77 -15.64 -6.10
C SER A 52 -63.72 -16.28 -7.01
N LEU A 53 -62.95 -17.26 -6.51
CA LEU A 53 -61.99 -18.02 -7.31
C LEU A 53 -62.67 -18.97 -8.28
N GLN A 54 -63.74 -19.65 -7.84
CA GLN A 54 -64.51 -20.53 -8.71
C GLN A 54 -65.10 -19.75 -9.90
N THR A 55 -65.59 -18.53 -9.66
CA THR A 55 -66.19 -17.68 -10.69
C THR A 55 -65.14 -17.15 -11.66
N ALA A 56 -63.99 -16.69 -11.17
CA ALA A 56 -62.92 -16.17 -12.04
C ALA A 56 -62.23 -17.24 -12.90
N PHE A 57 -62.35 -18.52 -12.53
CA PHE A 57 -61.81 -19.65 -13.29
C PHE A 57 -62.90 -20.58 -13.84
N ALA A 58 -64.15 -20.10 -13.92
CA ALA A 58 -65.24 -20.83 -14.56
C ALA A 58 -64.95 -21.12 -16.05
N GLU A 59 -64.20 -20.23 -16.70
CA GLU A 59 -63.60 -20.45 -18.01
C GLU A 59 -62.08 -20.57 -17.90
N ALA A 60 -61.50 -21.52 -18.64
CA ALA A 60 -60.06 -21.74 -18.65
C ALA A 60 -59.33 -20.47 -19.14
N PRO A 61 -58.29 -20.00 -18.43
CA PRO A 61 -57.50 -18.86 -18.89
C PRO A 61 -56.73 -19.24 -20.17
N GLY A 62 -56.67 -18.33 -21.13
CA GLY A 62 -55.95 -18.53 -22.39
C GLY A 62 -54.43 -18.43 -22.26
N SER A 63 -53.92 -17.96 -21.12
CA SER A 63 -52.48 -17.93 -20.82
C SER A 63 -52.19 -17.95 -19.31
N LEU A 64 -50.95 -18.30 -18.93
CA LEU A 64 -50.46 -18.18 -17.55
C LEU A 64 -50.50 -16.74 -17.03
N ARG A 65 -50.28 -15.76 -17.91
CA ARG A 65 -50.37 -14.34 -17.57
C ARG A 65 -51.79 -13.95 -17.19
N GLU A 66 -52.76 -14.39 -17.97
CA GLU A 66 -54.18 -14.15 -17.70
C GLU A 66 -54.60 -14.83 -16.38
N ALA A 67 -54.14 -16.05 -16.14
CA ALA A 67 -54.36 -16.74 -14.87
C ALA A 67 -53.80 -15.92 -13.68
N ALA A 68 -52.56 -15.42 -13.80
CA ALA A 68 -51.92 -14.59 -12.77
C ALA A 68 -52.68 -13.26 -12.54
N GLU A 69 -53.16 -12.61 -13.60
CA GLU A 69 -53.95 -11.38 -13.51
C GLU A 69 -55.32 -11.60 -12.86
N ARG A 70 -55.96 -12.75 -13.09
CA ARG A 70 -57.20 -13.15 -12.40
C ARG A 70 -56.96 -13.41 -10.90
N TYR A 71 -55.89 -14.12 -10.55
CA TYR A 71 -55.49 -14.30 -9.15
C TYR A 71 -55.14 -12.97 -8.47
N GLY A 72 -54.40 -12.09 -9.15
CA GLY A 72 -54.01 -10.78 -8.61
C GLY A 72 -55.22 -9.93 -8.24
N ARG A 73 -56.27 -9.91 -9.07
CA ARG A 73 -57.52 -9.20 -8.78
C ARG A 73 -58.19 -9.72 -7.51
N ILE A 74 -58.35 -11.04 -7.38
CA ILE A 74 -59.04 -11.64 -6.24
C ILE A 74 -58.25 -11.48 -4.94
N LEU A 75 -56.93 -11.61 -4.99
CA LEU A 75 -56.08 -11.48 -3.81
C LEU A 75 -56.11 -10.06 -3.20
N HIS A 76 -56.51 -9.05 -3.98
CA HIS A 76 -56.72 -7.67 -3.50
C HIS A 76 -58.09 -7.42 -2.87
N GLU A 77 -59.04 -8.35 -3.02
CA GLU A 77 -60.38 -8.28 -2.45
C GLU A 77 -60.43 -8.91 -1.04
N GLU A 78 -61.44 -8.53 -0.25
CA GLU A 78 -61.71 -9.23 1.02
C GLU A 78 -62.26 -10.64 0.73
N PRO A 79 -61.83 -11.70 1.44
CA PRO A 79 -61.07 -11.73 2.70
C PRO A 79 -59.55 -11.89 2.57
N PHE A 80 -58.96 -11.77 1.36
CA PHE A 80 -57.55 -12.09 1.11
C PHE A 80 -56.58 -10.93 1.38
N ARG A 81 -57.11 -9.70 1.46
CA ARG A 81 -56.31 -8.49 1.67
C ARG A 81 -55.43 -8.50 2.94
N PRO A 82 -55.88 -9.00 4.11
CA PRO A 82 -55.01 -9.13 5.29
C PRO A 82 -53.84 -10.11 5.08
N LEU A 83 -54.03 -11.14 4.26
CA LEU A 83 -53.01 -12.15 3.97
C LEU A 83 -51.85 -11.55 3.17
N ILE A 84 -52.16 -10.80 2.10
CA ILE A 84 -51.16 -10.21 1.20
C ILE A 84 -50.45 -8.98 1.78
N THR A 85 -51.00 -8.38 2.84
CA THR A 85 -50.38 -7.25 3.56
C THR A 85 -49.58 -7.69 4.79
N SER A 86 -49.55 -8.99 5.09
CA SER A 86 -48.77 -9.52 6.20
C SER A 86 -47.25 -9.44 5.95
N ALA A 87 -46.48 -9.34 7.03
CA ALA A 87 -45.01 -9.34 6.95
C ALA A 87 -44.44 -10.70 6.48
N GLU A 88 -45.20 -11.78 6.62
CA GLU A 88 -44.83 -13.13 6.23
C GLU A 88 -45.13 -13.42 4.74
N PHE A 89 -45.92 -12.58 4.09
CA PHE A 89 -46.27 -12.75 2.69
C PHE A 89 -45.01 -12.75 1.79
N PRO A 90 -44.90 -13.60 0.76
CA PRO A 90 -43.67 -13.73 -0.02
C PRO A 90 -43.21 -12.46 -0.72
N ALA A 91 -44.12 -11.55 -1.06
CA ALA A 91 -43.79 -10.25 -1.66
C ALA A 91 -43.32 -9.21 -0.62
N SER A 92 -43.51 -9.46 0.67
CA SER A 92 -43.00 -8.64 1.77
C SER A 92 -41.53 -8.99 2.01
N ILE A 93 -40.62 -8.30 1.31
CA ILE A 93 -39.17 -8.54 1.37
C ILE A 93 -38.54 -7.62 2.44
N PRO A 94 -37.91 -8.16 3.51
CA PRO A 94 -37.16 -7.36 4.46
C PRO A 94 -35.96 -6.68 3.78
N ILE A 95 -35.63 -5.46 4.20
CA ILE A 95 -34.48 -4.70 3.65
C ILE A 95 -33.18 -5.52 3.74
N ALA A 96 -33.00 -6.27 4.82
CA ALA A 96 -31.83 -7.12 5.04
C ALA A 96 -31.67 -8.24 3.99
N GLU A 97 -32.75 -8.65 3.32
CA GLU A 97 -32.75 -9.74 2.34
C GLU A 97 -32.70 -9.25 0.89
N ILE A 98 -32.86 -7.94 0.64
CA ILE A 98 -32.96 -7.35 -0.71
C ILE A 98 -31.81 -7.78 -1.63
N ASP A 99 -30.59 -7.87 -1.10
CA ASP A 99 -29.40 -8.27 -1.87
C ASP A 99 -29.55 -9.65 -2.53
N SER A 100 -30.33 -10.57 -1.94
CA SER A 100 -30.58 -11.90 -2.49
C SER A 100 -31.57 -11.92 -3.66
N PHE A 101 -32.33 -10.84 -3.85
CA PHE A 101 -33.36 -10.70 -4.88
C PHE A 101 -32.93 -9.85 -6.07
N LEU A 102 -31.75 -9.22 -6.00
CA LEU A 102 -31.20 -8.41 -7.08
C LEU A 102 -30.87 -9.28 -8.32
N THR A 103 -31.28 -8.80 -9.49
CA THR A 103 -30.87 -9.41 -10.77
C THR A 103 -29.36 -9.28 -10.98
N GLY A 104 -28.81 -9.94 -12.01
CA GLY A 104 -27.39 -9.81 -12.35
C GLY A 104 -27.00 -8.35 -12.64
N ASP A 105 -27.85 -7.64 -13.38
CA ASP A 105 -27.64 -6.24 -13.73
C ASP A 105 -27.77 -5.32 -12.52
N ASP A 106 -28.77 -5.55 -11.66
CA ASP A 106 -28.93 -4.79 -10.41
C ASP A 106 -27.73 -4.99 -9.49
N ARG A 107 -27.24 -6.23 -9.34
CA ARG A 107 -26.02 -6.53 -8.56
C ARG A 107 -24.82 -5.81 -9.16
N GLY A 108 -24.70 -5.77 -10.49
CA GLY A 108 -23.67 -5.02 -11.19
C GLY A 108 -23.72 -3.52 -10.87
N MET A 109 -24.92 -2.94 -10.88
CA MET A 109 -25.14 -1.53 -10.56
C MET A 109 -24.88 -1.22 -9.08
N VAL A 110 -25.40 -2.02 -8.15
CA VAL A 110 -25.12 -1.89 -6.72
C VAL A 110 -23.62 -2.00 -6.44
N ARG A 111 -22.92 -2.93 -7.09
CA ARG A 111 -21.46 -3.03 -6.97
C ARG A 111 -20.75 -1.76 -7.47
N LYS A 112 -21.18 -1.18 -8.59
CA LYS A 112 -20.64 0.10 -9.09
C LYS A 112 -20.89 1.25 -8.10
N LEU A 113 -22.09 1.33 -7.53
CA LEU A 113 -22.44 2.37 -6.55
C LEU A 113 -21.66 2.20 -5.24
N ARG A 114 -21.58 0.97 -4.70
CA ARG A 114 -20.77 0.65 -3.52
C ARG A 114 -19.30 1.01 -3.76
N ARG A 115 -18.75 0.74 -4.95
CA ARG A 115 -17.38 1.15 -5.32
C ARG A 115 -17.22 2.67 -5.29
N LYS A 116 -18.17 3.44 -5.82
CA LYS A 116 -18.14 4.91 -5.74
C LYS A 116 -18.19 5.42 -4.30
N VAL A 117 -18.97 4.77 -3.43
CA VAL A 117 -19.00 5.10 -1.99
C VAL A 117 -17.64 4.80 -1.34
N GLU A 118 -17.02 3.67 -1.66
CA GLU A 118 -15.66 3.39 -1.18
C GLU A 118 -14.62 4.38 -1.71
N GLU A 119 -14.68 4.76 -2.99
CA GLU A 119 -13.84 5.82 -3.56
C GLU A 119 -13.97 7.13 -2.76
N LEU A 120 -15.17 7.48 -2.30
CA LEU A 120 -15.40 8.64 -1.42
C LEU A 120 -14.79 8.45 -0.03
N HIS A 121 -14.74 7.23 0.51
CA HIS A 121 -13.99 6.96 1.73
C HIS A 121 -12.51 7.27 1.54
N HIS A 122 -12.00 7.23 0.29
CA HIS A 122 -10.64 7.58 -0.08
C HIS A 122 -10.36 9.06 -0.39
N HIS A 123 -11.37 9.92 -0.34
CA HIS A 123 -11.22 11.35 -0.56
C HIS A 123 -10.50 12.07 0.61
N PRO A 124 -9.64 13.08 0.38
CA PRO A 124 -8.99 13.86 1.45
C PRO A 124 -9.95 14.54 2.43
N GLY A 125 -11.15 14.88 1.96
CA GLY A 125 -12.23 15.46 2.78
C GLY A 125 -13.12 14.43 3.48
N ALA A 126 -12.81 13.13 3.42
CA ALA A 126 -13.57 12.13 4.15
C ALA A 126 -13.41 12.33 5.67
N PRO A 127 -14.49 12.17 6.47
CA PRO A 127 -14.39 12.26 7.91
C PRO A 127 -13.39 11.20 8.44
N PRO A 128 -12.63 11.49 9.50
CA PRO A 128 -11.77 10.51 10.14
C PRO A 128 -12.57 9.29 10.58
N ARG A 129 -12.03 8.09 10.35
CA ARG A 129 -12.63 6.82 10.76
C ARG A 129 -11.58 5.95 11.43
N ALA A 130 -12.01 5.19 12.42
CA ALA A 130 -11.22 4.15 13.03
C ALA A 130 -11.87 2.81 12.74
N MET A 131 -11.06 1.77 12.54
CA MET A 131 -11.56 0.40 12.56
C MET A 131 -11.99 0.10 14.00
N THR A 132 -13.28 -0.06 14.22
CA THR A 132 -13.85 -0.45 15.51
C THR A 132 -14.32 -1.89 15.44
N LEU A 133 -14.34 -2.54 16.61
CA LEU A 133 -14.98 -3.83 16.80
C LEU A 133 -16.17 -3.61 17.71
N GLU A 134 -17.35 -4.01 17.24
CA GLU A 134 -18.59 -3.97 18.02
C GLU A 134 -19.00 -5.40 18.37
N ASP A 135 -19.60 -5.57 19.55
CA ASP A 135 -20.21 -6.84 19.94
C ASP A 135 -21.56 -7.01 19.21
N LEU A 136 -21.89 -8.25 18.86
CA LEU A 136 -23.20 -8.55 18.29
C LEU A 136 -24.29 -8.29 19.33
N PRO A 137 -25.50 -7.85 18.93
CA PRO A 137 -26.63 -7.67 19.85
C PRO A 137 -26.94 -8.94 20.65
N THR A 138 -26.79 -10.10 20.02
CA THR A 138 -26.84 -11.41 20.67
C THR A 138 -25.48 -12.07 20.51
N PRO A 139 -24.70 -12.22 21.60
CA PRO A 139 -23.39 -12.86 21.50
C PRO A 139 -23.50 -14.34 21.15
N HIS A 140 -22.55 -14.80 20.33
CA HIS A 140 -22.44 -16.23 20.00
C HIS A 140 -21.94 -17.03 21.20
N THR A 141 -22.64 -18.11 21.56
CA THR A 141 -22.20 -19.07 22.60
C THR A 141 -21.16 -20.03 22.01
N PRO A 142 -19.88 -19.95 22.41
CA PRO A 142 -18.87 -20.87 21.91
C PRO A 142 -19.15 -22.29 22.39
N ARG A 143 -18.81 -23.27 21.55
CA ARG A 143 -18.95 -24.71 21.84
C ARG A 143 -17.68 -25.44 21.46
N VAL A 144 -17.42 -26.56 22.13
CA VAL A 144 -16.32 -27.46 21.75
C VAL A 144 -16.68 -28.13 20.43
N PHE A 145 -15.84 -28.02 19.41
CA PHE A 145 -16.03 -28.77 18.17
C PHE A 145 -15.48 -30.18 18.33
N ILE A 146 -16.38 -31.17 18.30
CA ILE A 146 -16.00 -32.58 18.47
C ILE A 146 -15.13 -32.96 17.27
N ARG A 147 -13.87 -33.36 17.55
CA ARG A 147 -12.84 -33.64 16.54
C ARG A 147 -12.57 -32.45 15.59
N GLY A 148 -12.85 -31.23 16.03
CA GLY A 148 -12.63 -30.01 15.24
C GLY A 148 -13.66 -29.75 14.14
N ASN A 149 -14.76 -30.52 14.07
CA ASN A 149 -15.81 -30.32 13.08
C ASN A 149 -16.83 -29.25 13.53
N PRO A 150 -16.97 -28.10 12.83
CA PRO A 150 -17.98 -27.09 13.15
C PRO A 150 -19.43 -27.59 13.04
N GLY A 151 -19.68 -28.63 12.23
CA GLY A 151 -21.00 -29.26 12.09
C GLY A 151 -21.35 -30.25 13.20
N SER A 152 -20.44 -30.48 14.16
CA SER A 152 -20.66 -31.38 15.31
C SER A 152 -20.32 -30.66 16.62
N PRO A 153 -21.16 -29.69 17.05
CA PRO A 153 -20.95 -28.96 18.28
C PRO A 153 -21.18 -29.86 19.51
N GLY A 154 -20.26 -29.79 20.45
CA GLY A 154 -20.34 -30.42 21.77
C GLY A 154 -20.81 -29.45 22.85
N GLU A 155 -20.21 -29.57 24.03
CA GLU A 155 -20.52 -28.77 25.21
C GLU A 155 -20.29 -27.27 25.00
N GLU A 156 -21.12 -26.46 25.66
CA GLU A 156 -20.96 -25.02 25.70
C GLU A 156 -19.73 -24.64 26.53
N VAL A 157 -18.99 -23.67 26.01
CA VAL A 157 -17.86 -23.07 26.71
C VAL A 157 -18.31 -21.67 27.13
N PRO A 158 -18.68 -21.46 28.40
CA PRO A 158 -19.03 -20.13 28.87
C PRO A 158 -17.82 -19.21 28.67
N ARG A 159 -18.11 -17.97 28.27
CA ARG A 159 -17.09 -16.94 28.11
C ARG A 159 -16.67 -16.52 29.51
N GLN A 160 -15.44 -16.82 29.89
CA GLN A 160 -14.92 -16.54 31.23
C GLN A 160 -13.39 -16.54 31.20
N PHE A 161 -12.76 -16.12 32.30
CA PHE A 161 -11.31 -16.10 32.40
C PHE A 161 -10.69 -17.52 32.42
N LEU A 162 -9.38 -17.61 32.23
CA LEU A 162 -8.66 -18.88 32.20
C LEU A 162 -8.72 -19.59 33.56
N ALA A 163 -9.15 -20.85 33.57
CA ALA A 163 -9.28 -21.68 34.78
C ALA A 163 -8.00 -21.71 35.61
N ILE A 164 -6.88 -21.97 34.95
CA ILE A 164 -5.56 -22.11 35.58
C ILE A 164 -5.05 -20.83 36.23
N LEU A 165 -5.60 -19.67 35.85
CA LEU A 165 -5.22 -18.36 36.39
C LEU A 165 -6.28 -17.78 37.34
N SER A 166 -7.35 -18.54 37.62
CA SER A 166 -8.43 -18.10 38.51
C SER A 166 -8.28 -18.81 39.85
N PRO A 167 -8.04 -18.09 40.95
CA PRO A 167 -7.89 -18.70 42.28
C PRO A 167 -9.23 -19.24 42.82
N ASP A 168 -10.35 -18.65 42.39
CA ASP A 168 -11.71 -18.97 42.83
C ASP A 168 -12.57 -19.56 41.69
N GLU A 169 -13.82 -19.91 42.01
CA GLU A 169 -14.82 -20.33 41.02
C GLU A 169 -15.03 -19.23 39.96
N ARG A 170 -14.81 -19.59 38.70
CA ARG A 170 -14.90 -18.64 37.59
C ARG A 170 -16.32 -18.17 37.40
N THR A 171 -16.50 -16.85 37.32
CA THR A 171 -17.77 -16.26 36.95
C THR A 171 -17.81 -16.04 35.43
N PRO A 172 -18.85 -16.54 34.73
CA PRO A 172 -19.07 -16.19 33.32
C PRO A 172 -19.23 -14.69 33.10
N PHE A 173 -18.63 -14.22 32.01
CA PHE A 173 -18.80 -12.89 31.46
C PHE A 173 -20.24 -12.66 31.01
N LYS A 174 -20.77 -11.47 31.29
CA LYS A 174 -22.17 -11.12 31.07
C LYS A 174 -22.42 -10.57 29.66
N ASP A 175 -21.48 -9.81 29.12
CA ASP A 175 -21.67 -9.07 27.86
C ASP A 175 -21.00 -9.82 26.70
N GLY A 176 -20.28 -9.14 25.80
CA GLY A 176 -19.51 -9.74 24.72
C GLY A 176 -18.26 -10.51 25.17
N GLY A 177 -17.83 -10.35 26.44
CA GLY A 177 -16.66 -11.00 27.03
C GLY A 177 -15.30 -10.36 26.67
N ARG A 178 -15.20 -9.58 25.59
CA ARG A 178 -13.94 -8.91 25.19
C ARG A 178 -13.51 -7.82 26.18
N LEU A 179 -14.43 -6.92 26.54
CA LEU A 179 -14.16 -5.86 27.52
C LEU A 179 -13.88 -6.43 28.91
N GLU A 180 -14.62 -7.47 29.31
CA GLU A 180 -14.44 -8.13 30.61
C GLU A 180 -13.10 -8.85 30.69
N LEU A 181 -12.69 -9.55 29.63
CA LEU A 181 -11.34 -10.12 29.53
C LEU A 181 -10.26 -9.04 29.62
N ALA A 182 -10.43 -7.91 28.91
CA ALA A 182 -9.48 -6.81 28.99
C ALA A 182 -9.35 -6.26 30.42
N ARG A 183 -10.47 -6.07 31.12
CA ARG A 183 -10.49 -5.65 32.53
C ARG A 183 -9.81 -6.65 33.45
N ALA A 184 -10.04 -7.96 33.26
CA ALA A 184 -9.37 -9.00 34.03
C ALA A 184 -7.85 -9.03 33.79
N ILE A 185 -7.40 -8.78 32.55
CA ILE A 185 -5.97 -8.68 32.23
C ILE A 185 -5.36 -7.44 32.90
N THR A 186 -6.03 -6.29 32.89
CA THR A 186 -5.49 -5.03 33.46
C THR A 186 -5.86 -4.82 34.93
N ASP A 187 -6.41 -5.84 35.59
CA ASP A 187 -6.79 -5.76 36.99
C ASP A 187 -5.55 -5.47 37.88
N PRO A 188 -5.62 -4.53 38.85
CA PRO A 188 -4.51 -4.26 39.76
C PRO A 188 -4.04 -5.47 40.57
N ALA A 189 -4.91 -6.46 40.81
CA ALA A 189 -4.57 -7.72 41.46
C ALA A 189 -3.76 -8.67 40.55
N ASN A 190 -3.70 -8.40 39.23
CA ASN A 190 -2.83 -9.11 38.29
C ASN A 190 -1.45 -8.42 38.21
N PRO A 191 -0.39 -8.98 38.84
CA PRO A 191 0.91 -8.33 38.88
C PRO A 191 1.66 -8.38 37.53
N LEU A 192 1.26 -9.26 36.60
CA LEU A 192 2.02 -9.49 35.38
C LEU A 192 1.88 -8.32 34.40
N THR A 193 0.66 -7.83 34.16
CA THR A 193 0.41 -6.85 33.10
C THR A 193 1.25 -5.58 33.28
N ALA A 194 1.29 -5.02 34.49
CA ALA A 194 2.10 -3.85 34.80
C ALA A 194 3.61 -4.14 34.69
N ARG A 195 4.09 -5.28 35.22
CA ARG A 195 5.49 -5.70 35.12
C ARG A 195 5.94 -5.83 33.66
N VAL A 196 5.16 -6.53 32.83
CA VAL A 196 5.51 -6.71 31.41
C VAL A 196 5.49 -5.37 30.68
N PHE A 197 4.50 -4.50 30.94
CA PHE A 197 4.42 -3.20 30.30
C PHE A 197 5.61 -2.30 30.67
N VAL A 198 5.90 -2.15 31.97
CA VAL A 198 7.05 -1.38 32.46
C VAL A 198 8.36 -1.92 31.88
N ASN A 199 8.54 -3.24 31.84
CA ASN A 199 9.74 -3.84 31.26
C ASN A 199 9.92 -3.49 29.77
N ARG A 200 8.84 -3.40 29.00
CA ARG A 200 8.89 -2.97 27.59
C ARG A 200 9.25 -1.50 27.47
N VAL A 201 8.66 -0.62 28.28
CA VAL A 201 9.02 0.80 28.31
C VAL A 201 10.48 0.99 28.71
N TRP A 202 10.94 0.24 29.71
CA TRP A 202 12.34 0.20 30.13
C TRP A 202 13.26 -0.22 28.98
N ALA A 203 12.93 -1.31 28.27
CA ALA A 203 13.71 -1.78 27.13
C ALA A 203 13.86 -0.74 26.02
N GLN A 204 12.83 0.08 25.78
CA GLN A 204 12.88 1.17 24.79
C GLN A 204 13.85 2.30 25.17
N HIS A 205 14.19 2.45 26.46
CA HIS A 205 15.15 3.45 26.94
C HIS A 205 16.57 2.91 27.08
N PHE A 206 16.72 1.67 27.55
CA PHE A 206 18.01 1.06 27.88
C PHE A 206 18.49 0.03 26.84
N GLY A 207 17.68 -0.28 25.83
CA GLY A 207 17.97 -1.26 24.77
C GLY A 207 17.66 -2.71 25.16
N ALA A 208 17.57 -3.00 26.45
CA ALA A 208 17.16 -4.29 26.98
C ALA A 208 16.25 -4.09 28.19
N GLY A 209 15.28 -5.00 28.37
CA GLY A 209 14.44 -5.03 29.56
C GLY A 209 15.21 -5.48 30.80
N LEU A 210 14.66 -5.18 31.98
CA LEU A 210 15.05 -5.79 33.25
C LEU A 210 14.85 -7.31 33.20
N VAL A 211 13.79 -7.77 32.52
CA VAL A 211 13.62 -9.14 32.05
C VAL A 211 13.95 -9.16 30.56
N ARG A 212 14.98 -9.92 30.17
CA ARG A 212 15.48 -9.97 28.79
C ARG A 212 14.67 -10.81 27.82
N THR A 213 13.61 -11.45 28.31
CA THR A 213 12.62 -12.20 27.54
C THR A 213 11.25 -11.50 27.61
N PRO A 214 10.99 -10.46 26.79
CA PRO A 214 9.88 -9.52 27.02
C PRO A 214 8.47 -10.12 26.95
N SER A 215 8.32 -11.33 26.40
CA SER A 215 7.04 -12.05 26.34
C SER A 215 7.00 -13.31 27.20
N ASN A 216 8.01 -13.58 28.02
CA ASN A 216 8.04 -14.74 28.90
C ASN A 216 8.56 -14.35 30.29
N PHE A 217 7.62 -14.13 31.22
CA PHE A 217 7.90 -13.85 32.64
C PHE A 217 7.73 -15.09 33.53
N GLY A 218 7.57 -16.27 32.91
CA GLY A 218 7.43 -17.54 33.63
C GLY A 218 8.78 -18.19 33.93
N VAL A 219 8.74 -19.42 34.46
CA VAL A 219 9.94 -20.20 34.86
C VAL A 219 10.89 -20.57 33.71
N ARG A 220 10.45 -20.39 32.45
CA ARG A 220 11.27 -20.58 31.24
C ARG A 220 11.85 -19.27 30.70
N GLY A 221 11.50 -18.14 31.31
CA GLY A 221 12.06 -16.83 30.99
C GLY A 221 13.28 -16.51 31.85
N ASP A 222 13.93 -15.41 31.52
CA ASP A 222 15.04 -14.90 32.33
C ASP A 222 14.48 -14.26 33.61
N PRO A 223 15.15 -14.44 34.77
CA PRO A 223 14.81 -13.67 35.95
C PRO A 223 15.09 -12.18 35.71
N PRO A 224 14.35 -11.27 36.38
CA PRO A 224 14.65 -9.85 36.32
C PRO A 224 16.03 -9.56 36.92
N THR A 225 16.84 -8.74 36.24
CA THR A 225 18.15 -8.30 36.77
C THR A 225 18.01 -7.48 38.06
N HIS A 226 16.91 -6.71 38.16
CA HIS A 226 16.58 -5.89 39.32
C HIS A 226 15.11 -6.10 39.72
N PRO A 227 14.77 -7.18 40.46
CA PRO A 227 13.39 -7.54 40.79
C PRO A 227 12.66 -6.44 41.58
N GLU A 228 13.31 -5.88 42.60
CA GLU A 228 12.71 -4.85 43.45
C GLU A 228 12.39 -3.57 42.67
N LEU A 229 13.29 -3.17 41.75
CA LEU A 229 13.08 -2.03 40.87
C LEU A 229 11.90 -2.25 39.92
N LEU A 230 11.83 -3.42 39.30
CA LEU A 230 10.71 -3.79 38.42
C LEU A 230 9.37 -3.73 39.18
N ASP A 231 9.34 -4.29 40.39
CA ASP A 231 8.14 -4.32 41.24
C ASP A 231 7.73 -2.94 41.74
N TRP A 232 8.71 -2.09 42.05
CA TRP A 232 8.46 -0.72 42.44
C TRP A 232 7.89 0.09 41.28
N LEU A 233 8.51 0.01 40.09
CA LEU A 233 8.03 0.71 38.89
C LEU A 233 6.64 0.22 38.46
N ALA A 234 6.37 -1.08 38.51
CA ALA A 234 5.06 -1.65 38.19
C ALA A 234 3.96 -1.15 39.14
N ARG A 235 4.23 -1.13 40.45
CA ARG A 235 3.29 -0.59 41.44
C ARG A 235 3.06 0.91 41.26
N ALA A 236 4.13 1.68 41.06
CA ALA A 236 4.03 3.12 40.80
C ALA A 236 3.22 3.42 39.53
N PHE A 237 3.44 2.65 38.46
CA PHE A 237 2.71 2.80 37.21
C PHE A 237 1.20 2.61 37.37
N VAL A 238 0.78 1.58 38.12
CA VAL A 238 -0.65 1.35 38.43
C VAL A 238 -1.20 2.45 39.33
N ALA A 239 -0.49 2.81 40.40
CA ALA A 239 -0.91 3.83 41.37
C ALA A 239 -1.06 5.23 40.74
N GLU A 240 -0.27 5.53 39.71
CA GLU A 240 -0.34 6.80 38.97
C GLU A 240 -1.37 6.79 37.82
N GLY A 241 -2.24 5.78 37.77
CA GLY A 241 -3.32 5.67 36.79
C GLY A 241 -2.84 5.25 35.41
N TRP A 242 -1.83 4.37 35.33
CA TRP A 242 -1.29 3.84 34.08
C TRP A 242 -0.75 4.92 33.13
N SER A 243 -0.26 6.04 33.70
CA SER A 243 0.22 7.17 32.91
C SER A 243 1.59 6.88 32.28
N MET A 244 1.60 6.58 30.98
CA MET A 244 2.85 6.38 30.22
C MET A 244 3.77 7.60 30.36
N LYS A 245 3.23 8.82 30.27
CA LYS A 245 4.02 10.06 30.34
C LYS A 245 4.78 10.20 31.66
N ARG A 246 4.16 9.83 32.79
CA ARG A 246 4.82 9.87 34.10
C ARG A 246 5.88 8.78 34.21
N LEU A 247 5.60 7.56 33.75
CA LEU A 247 6.58 6.46 33.71
C LEU A 247 7.82 6.85 32.87
N HIS A 248 7.62 7.41 31.67
CA HIS A 248 8.72 7.92 30.84
C HIS A 248 9.52 8.99 31.60
N ARG A 249 8.84 9.99 32.20
CA ARG A 249 9.49 11.06 32.97
C ARG A 249 10.33 10.50 34.13
N LEU A 250 9.78 9.54 34.87
CA LEU A 250 10.46 8.89 35.99
C LEU A 250 11.76 8.21 35.55
N ILE A 251 11.70 7.46 34.45
CA ILE A 251 12.87 6.78 33.88
C ILE A 251 13.91 7.78 33.41
N VAL A 252 13.55 8.77 32.59
CA VAL A 252 14.53 9.69 31.98
C VAL A 252 15.14 10.69 32.96
N LEU A 253 14.50 10.93 34.11
CA LEU A 253 15.06 11.77 35.18
C LEU A 253 15.91 10.99 36.19
N SER A 254 15.94 9.66 36.11
CA SER A 254 16.75 8.83 36.99
C SER A 254 18.25 9.11 36.84
N SER A 255 19.05 8.81 37.87
CA SER A 255 20.51 8.86 37.76
C SER A 255 21.02 7.82 36.76
N VAL A 256 20.42 6.63 36.74
CA VAL A 256 20.82 5.52 35.87
C VAL A 256 20.65 5.85 34.38
N TYR A 257 19.57 6.52 33.98
CA TYR A 257 19.36 6.94 32.59
C TYR A 257 20.33 8.05 32.15
N ARG A 258 20.71 8.94 33.08
CA ARG A 258 21.62 10.07 32.82
C ARG A 258 23.11 9.71 32.90
N GLN A 259 23.44 8.43 33.06
CA GLN A 259 24.83 7.98 33.01
C GLN A 259 25.42 8.18 31.61
N SER A 260 26.73 8.35 31.56
CA SER A 260 27.45 8.36 30.28
C SER A 260 27.45 6.96 29.64
N SER A 261 27.47 6.90 28.31
CA SER A 261 27.72 5.66 27.56
C SER A 261 29.20 5.31 27.40
N ARG A 262 30.10 6.15 27.95
CA ARG A 262 31.54 5.91 27.94
C ARG A 262 31.87 4.58 28.57
N ASP A 263 32.81 3.90 27.93
CA ASP A 263 33.22 2.58 28.35
C ASP A 263 34.27 2.64 29.47
N HIS A 264 34.16 1.69 30.41
CA HIS A 264 35.17 1.42 31.42
C HIS A 264 35.62 -0.03 31.31
N ALA A 265 36.91 -0.23 31.01
CA ALA A 265 37.47 -1.55 30.75
C ALA A 265 37.30 -2.51 31.94
N GLU A 266 37.46 -2.03 33.17
CA GLU A 266 37.29 -2.84 34.38
C GLU A 266 35.83 -3.27 34.56
N TYR A 267 34.87 -2.36 34.42
CA TYR A 267 33.44 -2.70 34.54
C TYR A 267 32.96 -3.62 33.43
N ARG A 268 33.46 -3.44 32.19
CA ARG A 268 33.16 -4.33 31.08
C ARG A 268 33.67 -5.75 31.31
N LYS A 269 34.82 -5.94 31.98
CA LYS A 269 35.31 -7.29 32.31
C LYS A 269 34.37 -8.01 33.28
N THR A 270 33.83 -7.29 34.26
CA THR A 270 32.92 -7.85 35.28
C THR A 270 31.49 -8.02 34.76
N ASP A 271 30.96 -7.03 34.06
CA ASP A 271 29.61 -7.00 33.51
C ASP A 271 29.64 -6.57 32.03
N PRO A 272 30.08 -7.46 31.12
CA PRO A 272 30.20 -7.15 29.70
C PRO A 272 28.85 -6.87 29.03
N LEU A 273 27.77 -7.41 29.60
CA LEU A 273 26.41 -7.30 29.09
C LEU A 273 25.66 -6.08 29.64
N ASN A 274 26.29 -5.27 30.49
CA ASN A 274 25.70 -4.10 31.15
C ASN A 274 24.40 -4.45 31.90
N LEU A 275 24.34 -5.63 32.54
CA LEU A 275 23.20 -6.10 33.34
C LEU A 275 22.96 -5.24 34.57
N LEU A 276 24.04 -4.74 35.18
CA LEU A 276 24.03 -3.86 36.36
C LEU A 276 23.90 -2.38 36.00
N LEU A 277 23.78 -2.07 34.70
CA LEU A 277 23.52 -0.72 34.20
C LEU A 277 24.56 0.31 34.67
N TRP A 278 25.85 -0.05 34.62
CA TRP A 278 26.96 0.81 35.03
C TRP A 278 27.28 1.92 34.01
N ARG A 279 26.60 1.91 32.86
CA ARG A 279 26.63 2.95 31.82
C ARG A 279 25.31 2.99 31.05
N GLN A 280 25.09 4.06 30.29
CA GLN A 280 24.05 4.06 29.26
C GLN A 280 24.48 3.19 28.07
N SER A 281 23.51 2.51 27.45
CA SER A 281 23.74 1.69 26.27
C SER A 281 23.55 2.51 25.00
N ARG A 282 24.56 2.51 24.13
CA ARG A 282 24.45 3.06 22.77
C ARG A 282 23.47 2.22 21.97
N ARG A 283 22.53 2.86 21.28
CA ARG A 283 21.46 2.18 20.53
C ARG A 283 21.33 2.74 19.14
N ARG A 284 21.25 1.84 18.16
CA ARG A 284 20.94 2.23 16.78
C ARG A 284 19.49 2.73 16.71
N LEU A 285 19.27 3.76 15.91
CA LEU A 285 17.94 4.22 15.56
C LEU A 285 17.22 3.16 14.71
N ASP A 286 15.99 2.87 15.09
CA ASP A 286 15.05 2.10 14.25
C ASP A 286 14.74 2.86 12.96
N LEU A 287 14.24 2.16 11.94
CA LEU A 287 13.88 2.76 10.63
C LEU A 287 13.09 4.06 10.76
N GLU A 288 12.06 4.07 11.62
CA GLU A 288 11.19 5.23 11.76
C GLU A 288 11.94 6.44 12.32
N ALA A 289 12.72 6.23 13.39
CA ALA A 289 13.48 7.30 14.01
C ALA A 289 14.63 7.76 13.11
N MET A 290 15.29 6.83 12.41
CA MET A 290 16.34 7.09 11.44
C MET A 290 15.82 8.00 10.32
N ARG A 291 14.76 7.57 9.63
CA ARG A 291 14.21 8.30 8.50
C ARG A 291 13.62 9.65 8.92
N ASP A 292 12.92 9.69 10.05
CA ASP A 292 12.38 10.95 10.61
C ASP A 292 13.51 11.91 11.00
N SER A 293 14.66 11.42 11.47
CA SER A 293 15.84 12.25 11.77
C SER A 293 16.44 12.86 10.50
N VAL A 294 16.58 12.07 9.42
CA VAL A 294 17.05 12.58 8.12
C VAL A 294 16.11 13.70 7.62
N LEU A 295 14.78 13.49 7.70
CA LEU A 295 13.79 14.49 7.32
C LEU A 295 13.80 15.73 8.24
N ALA A 296 14.07 15.55 9.53
CA ALA A 296 14.11 16.63 10.49
C ALA A 296 15.31 17.56 10.19
N VAL A 297 16.51 16.99 10.02
CA VAL A 297 17.71 17.81 9.73
C VAL A 297 17.64 18.46 8.36
N SER A 298 16.97 17.85 7.38
CA SER A 298 16.71 18.48 6.07
C SER A 298 15.62 19.56 6.10
N GLY A 299 14.90 19.71 7.22
CA GLY A 299 13.76 20.63 7.35
C GLY A 299 12.52 20.20 6.57
N ALA A 300 12.47 18.95 6.11
CA ALA A 300 11.37 18.43 5.29
C ALA A 300 10.26 17.77 6.13
N LEU A 301 10.54 17.35 7.37
CA LEU A 301 9.65 16.51 8.17
C LEU A 301 8.25 17.14 8.37
N ASP A 302 7.23 16.45 7.85
CA ASP A 302 5.83 16.78 8.08
C ASP A 302 5.31 16.08 9.35
N LEU A 303 4.95 16.89 10.35
CA LEU A 303 4.45 16.47 11.65
C LEU A 303 2.92 16.31 11.72
N THR A 304 2.22 16.43 10.59
CA THR A 304 0.75 16.30 10.54
C THR A 304 0.30 14.98 11.15
N MET A 305 -0.60 15.08 12.13
CA MET A 305 -1.11 13.92 12.87
C MET A 305 -2.39 13.34 12.24
N GLY A 306 -2.60 12.04 12.43
CA GLY A 306 -3.76 11.31 11.90
C GLY A 306 -3.64 11.09 10.39
N GLY A 307 -4.77 10.95 9.70
CA GLY A 307 -4.79 10.75 8.26
C GLY A 307 -4.37 9.34 7.81
N ARG A 308 -4.29 9.17 6.49
CA ARG A 308 -4.03 7.88 5.86
C ARG A 308 -2.55 7.59 5.78
N SER A 309 -2.23 6.30 5.66
CA SER A 309 -0.88 5.87 5.33
C SER A 309 -0.46 6.37 3.95
N VAL A 310 0.84 6.60 3.78
CA VAL A 310 1.45 7.10 2.55
C VAL A 310 2.53 6.15 2.05
N GLU A 311 2.72 6.08 0.74
CA GLU A 311 3.87 5.37 0.17
C GLU A 311 5.16 6.14 0.48
N ILE A 312 6.14 5.47 1.07
CA ILE A 312 7.42 6.08 1.50
C ILE A 312 8.63 5.49 0.77
N THR A 313 8.44 4.42 0.00
CA THR A 313 9.53 3.66 -0.62
C THR A 313 9.80 4.04 -2.06
N THR A 314 8.89 4.79 -2.70
CA THR A 314 8.98 5.22 -4.10
C THR A 314 8.98 6.73 -4.23
N ALA A 315 9.60 7.23 -5.29
CA ALA A 315 9.60 8.65 -5.61
C ALA A 315 8.24 9.08 -6.21
N PRO A 316 7.73 10.29 -5.90
CA PRO A 316 8.30 11.26 -4.97
C PRO A 316 8.22 10.79 -3.51
N PHE A 317 9.35 10.87 -2.79
CA PHE A 317 9.42 10.36 -1.42
C PHE A 317 8.61 11.26 -0.48
N SER A 318 7.64 10.68 0.21
CA SER A 318 6.82 11.43 1.17
C SER A 318 7.68 12.04 2.28
N THR A 319 7.37 13.25 2.72
CA THR A 319 8.05 13.87 3.87
C THR A 319 7.35 13.64 5.20
N ARG A 320 6.26 12.86 5.20
CA ARG A 320 5.50 12.52 6.39
C ARG A 320 6.31 11.63 7.33
N ARG A 321 6.04 11.76 8.63
CA ARG A 321 6.56 10.84 9.66
C ARG A 321 6.37 9.39 9.25
N THR A 322 7.41 8.59 9.45
CA THR A 322 7.52 7.22 8.98
C THR A 322 6.50 6.27 9.63
N VAL A 323 5.96 6.65 10.80
CA VAL A 323 4.83 5.94 11.44
C VAL A 323 3.56 5.91 10.57
N TYR A 324 3.42 6.83 9.61
CA TYR A 324 2.34 6.84 8.62
C TYR A 324 2.74 6.14 7.31
N GLY A 325 3.89 5.46 7.26
CA GLY A 325 4.28 4.65 6.12
C GLY A 325 3.26 3.53 5.86
N TYR A 326 2.95 3.31 4.58
CA TYR A 326 2.11 2.19 4.17
C TYR A 326 2.86 0.86 4.40
N VAL A 327 2.18 -0.09 5.05
CA VAL A 327 2.70 -1.42 5.34
C VAL A 327 1.75 -2.44 4.74
N ASP A 328 2.20 -3.09 3.67
CA ASP A 328 1.56 -4.30 3.16
C ASP A 328 1.99 -5.50 4.01
N ARG A 329 1.04 -6.11 4.71
CA ARG A 329 1.32 -7.23 5.62
C ARG A 329 1.73 -8.50 4.88
N LEU A 330 1.34 -8.65 3.61
CA LEU A 330 1.64 -9.83 2.79
C LEU A 330 2.92 -9.61 1.98
N ASN A 331 3.18 -8.37 1.53
CA ASN A 331 4.34 -8.03 0.72
C ASN A 331 5.12 -6.84 1.29
N LEU A 332 5.77 -7.04 2.42
CA LEU A 332 6.55 -5.98 3.08
C LEU A 332 7.70 -5.50 2.18
N ALA A 333 7.77 -4.20 1.92
CA ALA A 333 8.78 -3.60 1.06
C ALA A 333 10.22 -3.79 1.61
N ASN A 334 11.21 -3.86 0.71
CA ASN A 334 12.59 -4.15 1.08
C ASN A 334 13.20 -3.14 2.05
N LEU A 335 12.80 -1.86 1.97
CA LEU A 335 13.23 -0.83 2.93
C LEU A 335 12.97 -1.26 4.39
N TYR A 336 11.75 -1.72 4.68
CA TYR A 336 11.37 -2.18 6.01
C TYR A 336 12.20 -3.39 6.45
N LYS A 337 12.39 -4.35 5.55
CA LYS A 337 13.17 -5.57 5.82
C LYS A 337 14.65 -5.26 6.11
N THR A 338 15.27 -4.37 5.34
CA THR A 338 16.69 -4.01 5.49
C THR A 338 16.98 -3.34 6.83
N PHE A 339 16.02 -2.60 7.39
CA PHE A 339 16.16 -1.88 8.66
C PHE A 339 15.39 -2.55 9.81
N ASP A 340 15.35 -3.88 9.80
CA ASP A 340 14.84 -4.73 10.88
C ASP A 340 13.43 -4.37 11.40
N PHE A 341 12.56 -3.93 10.49
CA PHE A 341 11.16 -3.66 10.84
C PHE A 341 10.48 -4.93 11.37
N ALA A 342 9.57 -4.76 12.34
CA ALA A 342 8.85 -5.88 12.91
C ALA A 342 7.99 -6.57 11.84
N VAL A 343 8.07 -7.90 11.78
CA VAL A 343 7.29 -8.68 10.81
C VAL A 343 5.80 -8.55 11.15
N PRO A 344 4.95 -8.03 10.23
CA PRO A 344 3.59 -7.62 10.57
C PRO A 344 2.57 -8.77 10.64
N ASP A 345 2.93 -9.98 10.24
CA ASP A 345 2.06 -11.16 10.20
C ASP A 345 2.28 -12.13 11.38
N MET A 346 3.27 -11.85 12.24
CA MET A 346 3.61 -12.71 13.38
C MET A 346 3.89 -11.91 14.66
N HIS A 347 3.84 -12.61 15.80
CA HIS A 347 4.18 -12.02 17.09
C HIS A 347 5.67 -11.65 17.13
N SER A 348 5.96 -10.38 17.41
CA SER A 348 7.32 -9.88 17.57
C SER A 348 7.50 -9.33 19.00
N PRO A 349 8.16 -10.07 19.91
CA PRO A 349 8.33 -9.64 21.30
C PRO A 349 9.32 -8.46 21.43
N GLN A 350 10.24 -8.34 20.46
CA GLN A 350 11.24 -7.28 20.33
C GLN A 350 11.74 -7.24 18.88
N ARG A 351 12.27 -6.09 18.45
CA ARG A 351 13.00 -5.98 17.19
C ARG A 351 14.44 -6.45 17.38
N PHE A 352 14.92 -7.28 16.46
CA PHE A 352 16.33 -7.60 16.40
C PHE A 352 17.05 -6.44 15.71
N VAL A 353 18.25 -6.10 16.16
CA VAL A 353 19.04 -5.05 15.54
C VAL A 353 20.21 -5.73 14.84
N THR A 354 20.25 -5.63 13.51
CA THR A 354 21.35 -6.12 12.71
C THR A 354 22.19 -4.96 12.20
N THR A 355 23.50 -5.22 12.01
CA THR A 355 24.41 -4.29 11.34
C THR A 355 24.95 -5.01 10.12
N ILE A 356 24.34 -4.72 8.98
CA ILE A 356 24.62 -5.41 7.72
C ILE A 356 25.07 -4.41 6.65
N PRO A 357 25.98 -4.81 5.73
CA PRO A 357 26.48 -3.92 4.68
C PRO A 357 25.37 -3.28 3.82
N GLN A 358 24.24 -3.96 3.63
CA GLN A 358 23.10 -3.47 2.85
C GLN A 358 22.51 -2.19 3.43
N GLN A 359 22.54 -1.98 4.75
CA GLN A 359 22.06 -0.74 5.37
C GLN A 359 22.98 0.42 5.01
N ALA A 360 24.31 0.22 5.08
CA ALA A 360 25.28 1.24 4.68
C ALA A 360 25.20 1.53 3.17
N LEU A 361 25.07 0.50 2.33
CA LEU A 361 24.87 0.65 0.90
C LEU A 361 23.57 1.38 0.56
N PHE A 362 22.49 1.14 1.32
CA PHE A 362 21.27 1.91 1.19
C PHE A 362 21.55 3.39 1.46
N MET A 363 22.21 3.73 2.55
CA MET A 363 22.50 5.13 2.88
C MET A 363 23.36 5.81 1.80
N MET A 364 24.34 5.08 1.25
CA MET A 364 25.25 5.59 0.23
C MET A 364 24.61 5.78 -1.15
N ASN A 365 23.61 4.96 -1.49
CA ASN A 365 23.06 4.93 -2.86
C ASN A 365 21.59 5.36 -2.94
N SER A 366 20.94 5.61 -1.81
CA SER A 366 19.51 5.93 -1.78
C SER A 366 19.25 7.34 -2.33
N PRO A 367 18.41 7.48 -3.38
CA PRO A 367 18.00 8.78 -3.89
C PRO A 367 17.32 9.64 -2.82
N PHE A 368 16.61 9.02 -1.88
CA PHE A 368 15.97 9.72 -0.77
C PHE A 368 17.00 10.44 0.11
N ILE A 369 18.12 9.78 0.42
CA ILE A 369 19.19 10.34 1.26
C ILE A 369 19.92 11.45 0.52
N MET A 370 20.24 11.24 -0.75
CA MET A 370 20.86 12.25 -1.60
C MET A 370 19.99 13.51 -1.72
N GLU A 371 18.68 13.34 -1.91
CA GLU A 371 17.71 14.45 -1.93
C GLU A 371 17.70 15.21 -0.59
N GLN A 372 17.74 14.50 0.53
CA GLN A 372 17.77 15.16 1.86
C GLN A 372 19.10 15.88 2.10
N ALA A 373 20.23 15.35 1.64
CA ALA A 373 21.52 16.03 1.71
C ALA A 373 21.50 17.36 0.93
N GLY A 374 20.91 17.36 -0.27
CA GLY A 374 20.59 18.57 -1.04
C GLY A 374 19.81 19.59 -0.22
N LYS A 375 18.68 19.17 0.36
CA LYS A 375 17.81 20.01 1.18
C LYS A 375 18.48 20.59 2.43
N VAL A 376 19.43 19.86 3.05
CA VAL A 376 20.24 20.39 4.15
C VAL A 376 21.16 21.52 3.66
N THR A 377 21.86 21.33 2.54
CA THR A 377 22.76 22.38 2.02
C THR A 377 22.03 23.62 1.51
N ALA A 378 20.78 23.44 1.08
CA ALA A 378 19.88 24.50 0.65
C ALA A 378 19.24 25.29 1.80
N GLN A 379 19.48 24.91 3.05
CA GLN A 379 18.99 25.67 4.20
C GLN A 379 19.65 27.03 4.24
N SER A 380 18.86 28.08 4.54
CA SER A 380 19.30 29.46 4.38
C SER A 380 20.51 29.83 5.25
N ASP A 381 20.66 29.22 6.43
CA ASP A 381 21.78 29.39 7.35
C ASP A 381 23.07 28.75 6.84
N ILE A 382 22.97 27.72 6.01
CA ILE A 382 24.11 27.04 5.39
C ILE A 382 24.44 27.66 4.03
N GLN A 383 23.43 27.96 3.21
CA GLN A 383 23.61 28.43 1.84
C GLN A 383 24.22 29.83 1.78
N ARG A 384 23.88 30.72 2.73
CA ARG A 384 24.35 32.11 2.77
C ARG A 384 25.77 32.26 3.31
N GLU A 385 26.34 31.22 3.90
CA GLU A 385 27.66 31.30 4.51
C GLU A 385 28.75 31.10 3.44
N GLU A 386 29.53 32.16 3.20
CA GLU A 386 30.59 32.17 2.20
C GLU A 386 31.89 31.56 2.72
N ASP A 387 32.17 31.69 4.03
CA ASP A 387 33.34 31.09 4.67
C ASP A 387 33.14 29.57 4.80
N PRO A 388 33.98 28.75 4.13
CA PRO A 388 33.85 27.30 4.21
C PRO A 388 33.89 26.75 5.64
N ALA A 389 34.68 27.36 6.54
CA ALA A 389 34.79 26.88 7.91
C ALA A 389 33.47 27.10 8.67
N ARG A 390 32.89 28.30 8.57
CA ARG A 390 31.60 28.62 9.19
C ARG A 390 30.46 27.80 8.59
N ARG A 391 30.51 27.54 7.27
CA ARG A 391 29.51 26.70 6.60
C ARG A 391 29.55 25.26 7.08
N ILE A 392 30.74 24.67 7.25
CA ILE A 392 30.90 23.35 7.86
C ILE A 392 30.37 23.36 9.30
N GLN A 393 30.64 24.41 10.09
CA GLN A 393 30.08 24.50 11.45
C GLN A 393 28.55 24.56 11.46
N ALA A 394 27.93 25.30 10.54
CA ALA A 394 26.48 25.33 10.39
C ALA A 394 25.91 23.94 10.05
N ILE A 395 26.58 23.19 9.16
CA ILE A 395 26.20 21.81 8.82
C ILE A 395 26.27 20.90 10.06
N TYR A 396 27.37 20.94 10.84
CA TYR A 396 27.53 20.10 12.03
C TYR A 396 26.48 20.41 13.10
N ARG A 397 26.22 21.69 13.37
CA ARG A 397 25.17 22.10 14.31
C ARG A 397 23.81 21.58 13.89
N ARG A 398 23.52 21.57 12.59
CA ARG A 398 22.24 21.11 12.07
C ARG A 398 22.09 19.59 12.11
N VAL A 399 23.14 18.86 11.73
CA VAL A 399 23.10 17.39 11.63
C VAL A 399 23.26 16.72 12.99
N PHE A 400 24.16 17.21 13.86
CA PHE A 400 24.49 16.60 15.15
C PHE A 400 24.08 17.41 16.37
N GLY A 401 23.66 18.68 16.23
CA GLY A 401 23.34 19.52 17.38
C GLY A 401 24.56 20.00 18.17
N ARG A 402 25.78 19.88 17.61
CA ARG A 402 27.04 20.33 18.22
C ARG A 402 27.95 21.01 17.20
N GLU A 403 28.99 21.69 17.68
CA GLU A 403 30.07 22.20 16.84
C GLU A 403 30.96 21.06 16.33
N ALA A 404 31.53 21.23 15.14
CA ALA A 404 32.61 20.42 14.62
C ALA A 404 33.88 20.64 15.45
N THR A 405 34.57 19.56 15.76
CA THR A 405 35.92 19.59 16.35
C THR A 405 36.92 20.20 15.37
N GLU A 406 38.08 20.63 15.86
CA GLU A 406 39.15 21.20 15.01
C GLU A 406 39.57 20.25 13.88
N ARG A 407 39.62 18.95 14.16
CA ARG A 407 39.95 17.91 13.17
C ARG A 407 38.85 17.77 12.11
N GLU A 408 37.59 17.69 12.53
CA GLU A 408 36.43 17.58 11.63
C GLU A 408 36.32 18.81 10.72
N LEU A 409 36.51 19.99 11.29
CA LEU A 409 36.52 21.25 10.56
C LEU A 409 37.63 21.28 9.51
N SER A 410 38.85 20.91 9.91
CA SER A 410 40.01 20.86 9.01
C SER A 410 39.78 19.89 7.84
N LEU A 411 39.23 18.71 8.10
CA LEU A 411 38.89 17.71 7.08
C LEU A 411 37.80 18.22 6.13
N GLY A 412 36.72 18.80 6.67
CA GLY A 412 35.61 19.33 5.87
C GLY A 412 36.07 20.46 4.94
N VAL A 413 36.84 21.41 5.46
CA VAL A 413 37.39 22.54 4.67
C VAL A 413 38.35 22.04 3.59
N ALA A 414 39.24 21.09 3.92
CA ALA A 414 40.15 20.51 2.95
C ALA A 414 39.40 19.78 1.82
N TYR A 415 38.34 19.02 2.17
CA TYR A 415 37.54 18.29 1.18
C TYR A 415 36.85 19.23 0.19
N VAL A 416 36.13 20.25 0.67
CA VAL A 416 35.38 21.16 -0.21
C VAL A 416 36.30 22.04 -1.07
N LYS A 417 37.51 22.37 -0.58
CA LYS A 417 38.52 23.11 -1.36
C LYS A 417 39.18 22.27 -2.46
N ASN A 418 39.39 20.97 -2.20
CA ASN A 418 40.05 20.06 -3.13
C ASN A 418 39.07 19.34 -4.08
N ALA A 419 37.77 19.52 -3.88
CA ALA A 419 36.77 18.90 -4.72
C ALA A 419 36.78 19.54 -6.12
N SER A 420 36.98 18.73 -7.16
CA SER A 420 36.70 19.14 -8.53
C SER A 420 35.24 19.59 -8.64
N PRO A 421 34.92 20.59 -9.48
CA PRO A 421 33.54 20.96 -9.77
C PRO A 421 32.75 19.69 -10.10
N ALA A 422 31.57 19.53 -9.49
CA ALA A 422 30.72 18.39 -9.78
C ALA A 422 30.55 18.29 -11.31
N GLU A 423 30.87 17.13 -11.91
CA GLU A 423 30.50 16.86 -13.29
C GLU A 423 29.01 17.17 -13.40
N GLY A 424 28.67 18.15 -14.25
CA GLY A 424 27.29 18.52 -14.51
C GLY A 424 26.47 17.30 -14.92
N PRO A 425 25.14 17.37 -14.82
CA PRO A 425 24.29 16.22 -15.05
C PRO A 425 24.61 15.55 -16.39
N LYS A 426 25.10 14.30 -16.36
CA LYS A 426 25.24 13.48 -17.57
C LYS A 426 23.83 13.28 -18.12
N ALA A 427 23.58 13.77 -19.33
CA ALA A 427 22.28 13.59 -19.97
C ALA A 427 21.91 12.10 -19.95
N PRO A 428 20.67 11.74 -19.56
CA PRO A 428 20.25 10.35 -19.55
C PRO A 428 20.40 9.78 -20.96
N ILE A 429 20.99 8.58 -21.05
CA ILE A 429 21.32 7.93 -22.33
C ILE A 429 20.08 7.77 -23.20
N TRP A 430 18.91 7.50 -22.60
CA TRP A 430 17.61 7.47 -23.27
C TRP A 430 16.67 8.55 -22.73
N GLN A 431 16.01 9.27 -23.62
CA GLN A 431 14.94 10.22 -23.34
C GLN A 431 13.69 9.86 -24.17
N TYR A 432 12.52 10.23 -23.64
CA TYR A 432 11.23 9.88 -24.25
C TYR A 432 10.39 11.14 -24.41
N GLY A 433 9.95 11.39 -25.62
CA GLY A 433 9.33 12.65 -25.98
C GLY A 433 8.40 12.54 -27.18
N TRP A 434 8.04 13.71 -27.69
CA TRP A 434 7.28 13.89 -28.91
C TRP A 434 7.90 15.03 -29.74
N GLY A 435 7.60 15.06 -31.03
CA GLY A 435 8.12 16.02 -31.99
C GLY A 435 8.60 15.36 -33.27
N THR A 436 9.23 16.15 -34.16
CA THR A 436 9.73 15.67 -35.45
C THR A 436 11.16 15.12 -35.41
N GLY A 437 11.87 15.30 -34.28
CA GLY A 437 13.26 14.85 -34.05
C GLY A 437 14.28 16.00 -34.05
N ALA A 438 15.52 15.69 -33.63
CA ALA A 438 16.65 16.60 -33.49
C ALA A 438 16.34 17.87 -32.69
N ALA A 439 16.29 19.05 -33.31
CA ALA A 439 16.01 20.29 -32.59
C ALA A 439 14.57 20.37 -32.05
N ASP A 440 13.64 19.59 -32.63
CA ASP A 440 12.23 19.55 -32.25
C ASP A 440 11.91 18.29 -31.43
N PHE A 441 12.24 18.36 -30.15
CA PHE A 441 11.98 17.31 -29.18
C PHE A 441 11.46 17.90 -27.87
N HIS A 442 10.32 17.40 -27.43
CA HIS A 442 9.64 17.82 -26.21
C HIS A 442 9.40 16.59 -25.34
N ALA A 443 9.78 16.64 -24.07
CA ALA A 443 9.59 15.50 -23.18
C ALA A 443 8.09 15.17 -23.00
N LEU A 444 7.73 13.89 -22.98
CA LEU A 444 6.37 13.47 -22.66
C LEU A 444 6.09 13.74 -21.17
N PRO A 445 5.02 14.48 -20.83
CA PRO A 445 4.88 15.05 -19.50
C PRO A 445 4.35 14.04 -18.46
N THR A 446 3.72 12.94 -18.88
CA THR A 446 3.06 12.01 -17.97
C THR A 446 3.72 10.62 -17.97
N HIS A 447 3.93 10.05 -16.78
CA HIS A 447 4.37 8.67 -16.58
C HIS A 447 3.27 7.85 -15.92
N THR A 448 2.89 6.74 -16.53
CA THR A 448 1.89 5.79 -16.02
C THR A 448 2.45 4.38 -15.97
N ALA A 449 1.67 3.43 -15.44
CA ALA A 449 2.03 2.02 -15.46
C ALA A 449 2.15 1.45 -16.89
N GLN A 450 1.49 2.08 -17.86
CA GLN A 450 1.46 1.67 -19.27
C GLN A 450 2.66 2.23 -20.05
N GLY A 451 3.22 3.36 -19.63
CA GLY A 451 4.36 3.98 -20.32
C GLY A 451 4.48 5.49 -20.12
N ARG A 452 5.12 6.17 -21.08
CA ARG A 452 5.25 7.64 -21.16
C ARG A 452 4.20 8.16 -22.13
N GLN A 453 3.38 9.13 -21.75
CA GLN A 453 2.26 9.57 -22.58
C GLN A 453 1.96 11.07 -22.44
N GLY A 454 1.14 11.60 -23.35
CA GLY A 454 0.81 13.02 -23.45
C GLY A 454 0.07 13.59 -22.24
N GLY A 455 -0.86 12.84 -21.63
CA GLY A 455 -1.65 13.28 -20.49
C GLY A 455 -2.08 12.13 -19.58
N ALA A 456 -2.81 12.41 -18.49
CA ALA A 456 -3.29 11.37 -17.58
C ALA A 456 -4.32 10.40 -18.23
N LYS A 457 -4.92 10.81 -19.33
CA LYS A 457 -5.84 10.02 -20.16
C LYS A 457 -5.45 10.19 -21.62
N LEU A 458 -5.71 9.17 -22.42
CA LEU A 458 -5.58 9.21 -23.88
C LEU A 458 -6.99 9.19 -24.51
N PRO A 459 -7.23 9.97 -25.58
CA PRO A 459 -6.32 10.96 -26.13
C PRO A 459 -6.17 12.18 -25.22
N ASP A 460 -4.96 12.73 -25.16
CA ASP A 460 -4.67 14.03 -24.54
C ASP A 460 -5.19 15.17 -25.44
N PRO A 461 -5.76 16.26 -24.88
CA PRO A 461 -6.29 17.36 -25.70
C PRO A 461 -5.26 18.05 -26.61
N ALA A 462 -3.97 18.05 -26.25
CA ALA A 462 -2.91 18.69 -27.03
C ALA A 462 -2.08 17.66 -27.82
N LEU A 463 -1.76 16.51 -27.21
CA LEU A 463 -0.83 15.52 -27.76
C LEU A 463 -1.52 14.27 -28.31
N GLY A 464 -2.85 14.21 -28.28
CA GLY A 464 -3.62 13.10 -28.84
C GLY A 464 -3.23 11.75 -28.25
N TRP A 465 -2.91 10.80 -29.12
CA TRP A 465 -2.60 9.42 -28.74
C TRP A 465 -1.12 9.15 -28.41
N CYS A 466 -0.27 10.18 -28.32
CA CYS A 466 1.15 10.03 -28.01
C CYS A 466 1.40 9.14 -26.79
N LEU A 467 1.92 7.94 -27.04
CA LEU A 467 2.26 6.93 -26.04
C LEU A 467 3.54 6.21 -26.46
N LEU A 468 4.49 6.06 -25.55
CA LEU A 468 5.61 5.15 -25.65
C LEU A 468 5.52 4.10 -24.54
N THR A 469 5.75 2.83 -24.88
CA THR A 469 5.83 1.70 -23.94
C THR A 469 7.25 1.10 -23.97
N ALA A 470 7.54 0.00 -23.28
CA ALA A 470 8.88 -0.61 -23.37
C ALA A 470 9.23 -1.10 -24.77
N THR A 471 8.26 -1.62 -25.49
CA THR A 471 8.45 -2.33 -26.76
C THR A 471 7.94 -1.55 -27.98
N GLY A 472 7.23 -0.44 -27.79
CA GLY A 472 6.59 0.28 -28.88
C GLY A 472 5.85 1.52 -28.40
N GLY A 473 4.62 1.69 -28.85
CA GLY A 473 3.79 2.84 -28.51
C GLY A 473 2.58 3.02 -29.41
N HIS A 474 2.06 4.25 -29.39
CA HIS A 474 1.09 4.74 -30.35
C HIS A 474 1.57 6.10 -30.86
N ALA A 475 1.53 6.29 -32.18
CA ALA A 475 1.87 7.58 -32.78
C ALA A 475 0.89 8.67 -32.33
N GLY A 476 1.32 9.93 -32.33
CA GLY A 476 0.41 11.05 -32.14
C GLY A 476 -0.54 11.23 -33.32
N SER A 477 -1.36 12.29 -33.23
CA SER A 477 -2.46 12.47 -34.17
C SER A 477 -2.05 13.06 -35.53
N ASP A 478 -0.81 13.55 -35.65
CA ASP A 478 -0.22 14.09 -36.87
C ASP A 478 1.32 13.92 -36.84
N VAL A 479 1.98 14.33 -37.93
CA VAL A 479 3.44 14.24 -38.08
C VAL A 479 4.21 15.11 -37.09
N ALA A 480 3.66 16.26 -36.68
CA ALA A 480 4.31 17.14 -35.70
C ALA A 480 4.29 16.54 -34.29
N HIS A 481 3.31 15.66 -34.01
CA HIS A 481 3.17 14.93 -32.77
C HIS A 481 3.71 13.48 -32.87
N GLY A 482 4.75 13.23 -33.66
CA GLY A 482 5.44 11.94 -33.65
C GLY A 482 6.00 11.61 -32.25
N VAL A 483 5.98 10.34 -31.84
CA VAL A 483 6.61 9.92 -30.58
C VAL A 483 8.09 9.63 -30.81
N VAL A 484 8.93 10.06 -29.87
CA VAL A 484 10.40 10.04 -30.03
C VAL A 484 11.06 9.27 -28.89
N ARG A 485 11.85 8.26 -29.24
CA ARG A 485 12.92 7.74 -28.36
C ARG A 485 14.22 8.40 -28.75
N ARG A 486 14.84 9.15 -27.86
CA ARG A 486 16.11 9.83 -28.09
C ARG A 486 17.24 9.10 -27.39
N TRP A 487 18.28 8.75 -28.13
CA TRP A 487 19.55 8.28 -27.58
C TRP A 487 20.59 9.40 -27.62
N THR A 488 21.33 9.63 -26.55
CA THR A 488 22.46 10.58 -26.53
C THR A 488 23.78 9.83 -26.49
N SER A 489 24.65 10.11 -27.47
CA SER A 489 25.94 9.45 -27.57
C SER A 489 26.87 9.84 -26.41
N PRO A 490 27.40 8.89 -25.62
CA PRO A 490 28.28 9.21 -24.51
C PRO A 490 29.69 9.62 -24.95
N ARG A 491 30.09 9.26 -26.18
CA ARG A 491 31.43 9.52 -26.74
C ARG A 491 31.43 9.46 -28.26
N ALA A 492 32.45 10.02 -28.89
CA ALA A 492 32.63 9.88 -30.33
C ALA A 492 32.96 8.42 -30.70
N GLY A 493 32.38 7.92 -31.80
CA GLY A 493 32.58 6.55 -32.24
C GLY A 493 31.73 6.15 -33.44
N THR A 494 31.83 4.88 -33.84
CA THR A 494 31.02 4.29 -34.91
C THR A 494 30.01 3.33 -34.31
N ILE A 495 28.73 3.56 -34.60
CA ILE A 495 27.61 2.76 -34.08
C ILE A 495 26.97 1.87 -35.15
N VAL A 496 26.37 0.78 -34.68
CA VAL A 496 25.44 -0.06 -35.43
C VAL A 496 24.09 0.03 -34.74
N ILE A 497 23.06 0.37 -35.51
CA ILE A 497 21.67 0.40 -35.06
C ILE A 497 20.98 -0.84 -35.63
N SER A 498 20.24 -1.55 -34.79
CA SER A 498 19.39 -2.68 -35.20
C SER A 498 18.02 -2.61 -34.53
N GLY A 499 16.99 -3.06 -35.23
CA GLY A 499 15.63 -3.08 -34.71
C GLY A 499 14.64 -3.51 -35.79
N THR A 500 13.40 -3.73 -35.38
CA THR A 500 12.29 -4.04 -36.26
C THR A 500 11.13 -3.11 -35.89
N LEU A 501 10.67 -2.34 -36.87
CA LEU A 501 9.46 -1.53 -36.75
C LEU A 501 8.28 -2.38 -37.24
N GLY A 502 7.34 -2.66 -36.35
CA GLY A 502 6.12 -3.40 -36.66
C GLY A 502 4.86 -2.58 -36.43
N HIS A 503 3.80 -2.95 -37.16
CA HIS A 503 2.46 -2.40 -37.01
C HIS A 503 1.50 -3.58 -36.79
N PRO A 504 1.20 -3.96 -35.52
CA PRO A 504 0.46 -5.18 -35.21
C PRO A 504 -1.02 -5.16 -35.66
N SER A 505 -1.59 -4.00 -35.95
CA SER A 505 -2.99 -3.90 -36.37
C SER A 505 -3.14 -4.20 -37.88
N PRO A 506 -4.06 -5.09 -38.30
CA PRO A 506 -4.37 -5.24 -39.72
C PRO A 506 -5.18 -4.06 -40.30
N ALA A 507 -5.67 -3.17 -39.42
CA ALA A 507 -6.38 -1.93 -39.77
C ALA A 507 -5.44 -0.71 -39.69
N GLY A 508 -5.78 0.35 -40.42
CA GLY A 508 -4.95 1.56 -40.58
C GLY A 508 -4.08 1.52 -41.83
N ASP A 509 -3.42 2.64 -42.13
CA ASP A 509 -2.46 2.74 -43.24
C ASP A 509 -0.99 2.52 -42.80
N GLY A 510 -0.78 2.29 -41.51
CA GLY A 510 0.52 1.94 -40.93
C GLY A 510 1.25 3.14 -40.33
N VAL A 511 2.36 2.88 -39.68
CA VAL A 511 3.23 3.93 -39.13
C VAL A 511 4.47 4.17 -39.97
N ARG A 512 5.05 5.37 -39.85
CA ARG A 512 6.37 5.68 -40.39
C ARG A 512 7.37 5.83 -39.25
N GLY A 513 8.44 5.05 -39.29
CA GLY A 513 9.58 5.18 -38.38
C GLY A 513 10.74 5.88 -39.07
N ARG A 514 11.37 6.83 -38.39
CA ARG A 514 12.49 7.62 -38.89
C ARG A 514 13.63 7.63 -37.88
N ILE A 515 14.86 7.65 -38.36
CA ILE A 515 16.06 7.88 -37.55
C ILE A 515 16.63 9.23 -37.91
N VAL A 516 16.72 10.13 -36.92
CA VAL A 516 17.16 11.51 -37.11
C VAL A 516 18.35 11.79 -36.19
N SER A 517 19.48 12.20 -36.76
CA SER A 517 20.65 12.68 -36.02
C SER A 517 20.55 14.20 -35.81
N SER A 518 20.93 14.69 -34.62
CA SER A 518 21.05 16.13 -34.36
C SER A 518 22.09 16.82 -35.24
N ARG A 519 23.03 16.06 -35.82
CA ARG A 519 24.13 16.57 -36.65
C ARG A 519 23.89 16.34 -38.14
N GLN A 520 23.32 15.19 -38.51
CA GLN A 520 23.17 14.76 -39.91
C GLN A 520 21.74 14.87 -40.44
N GLY A 521 20.76 15.24 -39.60
CA GLY A 521 19.35 15.26 -39.98
C GLY A 521 18.78 13.84 -40.12
N GLU A 522 17.77 13.66 -40.96
CA GLU A 522 17.15 12.36 -41.20
C GLU A 522 18.13 11.42 -41.93
N ILE A 523 18.46 10.30 -41.27
CA ILE A 523 19.41 9.30 -41.76
C ILE A 523 18.68 8.23 -42.58
N ALA A 524 17.49 7.82 -42.12
CA ALA A 524 16.68 6.79 -42.77
C ALA A 524 15.22 6.86 -42.32
N ALA A 525 14.32 6.34 -43.16
CA ALA A 525 12.89 6.22 -42.89
C ALA A 525 12.33 4.90 -43.44
N TRP A 526 11.37 4.32 -42.73
CA TRP A 526 10.68 3.07 -43.08
C TRP A 526 9.18 3.21 -42.82
N ASN A 527 8.38 2.51 -43.61
CA ASN A 527 6.95 2.36 -43.36
C ASN A 527 6.67 0.92 -42.90
N ALA A 528 5.93 0.77 -41.80
CA ALA A 528 5.41 -0.52 -41.36
C ALA A 528 3.88 -0.48 -41.42
N ALA A 529 3.29 -1.36 -42.21
CA ALA A 529 1.84 -1.44 -42.39
C ALA A 529 1.37 -2.90 -42.34
N ARG A 530 1.58 -3.67 -43.41
CA ARG A 530 1.22 -5.10 -43.49
C ARG A 530 2.38 -6.05 -43.19
N LEU A 531 3.61 -5.55 -43.30
CA LEU A 531 4.84 -6.26 -43.00
C LEU A 531 5.69 -5.36 -42.11
N ASP A 532 6.43 -6.00 -41.22
CA ASP A 532 7.43 -5.34 -40.39
C ASP A 532 8.60 -4.88 -41.25
N ALA A 533 9.24 -3.78 -40.84
CA ALA A 533 10.43 -3.23 -41.48
C ALA A 533 11.68 -3.45 -40.61
N GLU A 534 12.73 -4.05 -41.16
CA GLU A 534 14.03 -4.14 -40.49
C GLU A 534 14.75 -2.78 -40.57
N THR A 535 15.02 -2.17 -39.41
CA THR A 535 15.56 -0.81 -39.28
C THR A 535 17.05 -0.84 -38.94
N ARG A 536 17.86 -1.47 -39.79
CA ARG A 536 19.31 -1.65 -39.55
C ARG A 536 20.15 -0.56 -40.23
N ILE A 537 21.04 0.08 -39.47
CA ILE A 537 22.07 1.00 -39.97
C ILE A 537 23.43 0.54 -39.46
N SER A 538 24.40 0.37 -40.36
CA SER A 538 25.77 -0.03 -39.99
C SER A 538 26.76 1.08 -40.32
N GLY A 539 27.68 1.37 -39.40
CA GLY A 539 28.78 2.29 -39.68
C GLY A 539 28.47 3.78 -39.48
N LEU A 540 27.42 4.13 -38.73
CA LEU A 540 27.07 5.52 -38.46
C LEU A 540 28.08 6.16 -37.49
N LYS A 541 28.73 7.25 -37.90
CA LYS A 541 29.68 7.99 -37.05
C LYS A 541 28.94 9.04 -36.22
N VAL A 542 29.17 9.03 -34.91
CA VAL A 542 28.58 9.97 -33.95
C VAL A 542 29.66 10.69 -33.13
N GLU A 543 29.34 11.89 -32.65
CA GLU A 543 30.16 12.65 -31.69
C GLU A 543 29.65 12.52 -30.25
N ALA A 544 30.43 12.95 -29.25
CA ALA A 544 29.98 12.98 -27.87
C ALA A 544 28.87 14.03 -27.70
N GLY A 545 27.74 13.64 -27.11
CA GLY A 545 26.56 14.50 -26.96
C GLY A 545 25.64 14.57 -28.18
N GLU A 546 26.00 13.95 -29.31
CA GLU A 546 25.11 13.84 -30.48
C GLU A 546 23.87 13.00 -30.15
N THR A 547 22.69 13.46 -30.54
CA THR A 547 21.44 12.71 -30.30
C THR A 547 21.00 11.96 -31.56
N ILE A 548 20.56 10.72 -31.37
CA ILE A 548 19.93 9.88 -32.39
C ILE A 548 18.49 9.62 -31.95
N ASP A 549 17.54 10.14 -32.73
CA ASP A 549 16.12 10.09 -32.44
C ASP A 549 15.43 9.06 -33.32
N PHE A 550 14.71 8.15 -32.67
CA PHE A 550 13.84 7.18 -33.30
C PHE A 550 12.41 7.72 -33.20
N VAL A 551 11.96 8.32 -34.29
CA VAL A 551 10.69 9.02 -34.40
C VAL A 551 9.67 8.10 -35.04
N VAL A 552 8.50 7.93 -34.44
CA VAL A 552 7.35 7.25 -35.06
C VAL A 552 6.21 8.22 -35.18
N ASP A 553 5.80 8.47 -36.42
CA ASP A 553 4.68 9.35 -36.76
C ASP A 553 3.62 8.62 -37.58
N CYS A 554 2.40 9.16 -37.53
CA CYS A 554 1.27 8.66 -38.30
C CYS A 554 1.45 8.94 -39.79
N ARG A 555 0.74 8.21 -40.64
CA ARG A 555 0.79 8.41 -42.09
C ARG A 555 -0.35 9.31 -42.54
N ALA A 556 -1.32 8.81 -43.31
CA ALA A 556 -2.42 9.62 -43.83
C ALA A 556 -3.42 10.01 -42.74
N ASP A 557 -3.64 9.13 -41.75
CA ASP A 557 -4.41 9.39 -40.54
C ASP A 557 -3.80 8.63 -39.34
N ASN A 558 -4.41 8.72 -38.16
CA ASN A 558 -3.93 8.09 -36.92
C ASN A 558 -4.71 6.81 -36.54
N ASN A 559 -5.51 6.28 -37.46
CA ASN A 559 -6.42 5.19 -37.17
C ASN A 559 -5.65 3.88 -37.03
N SER A 560 -5.61 3.35 -35.80
CA SER A 560 -4.96 2.07 -35.46
C SER A 560 -3.41 2.09 -35.55
N ASP A 561 -2.78 3.23 -35.28
CA ASP A 561 -1.31 3.44 -35.32
C ASP A 561 -0.54 2.96 -34.08
N THR A 562 -0.98 1.85 -33.51
CA THR A 562 -0.17 1.14 -32.52
C THR A 562 1.03 0.52 -33.23
N PHE A 563 2.22 0.65 -32.65
CA PHE A 563 3.45 0.12 -33.24
C PHE A 563 4.31 -0.62 -32.23
N THR A 564 5.22 -1.45 -32.74
CA THR A 564 6.33 -2.05 -32.00
C THR A 564 7.65 -1.56 -32.58
N TRP A 565 8.48 -0.91 -31.76
CA TRP A 565 9.84 -0.55 -32.13
C TRP A 565 10.68 -0.24 -30.90
N ALA A 566 11.65 -1.13 -30.64
CA ALA A 566 12.63 -0.99 -29.57
C ALA A 566 14.04 -1.23 -30.14
N PRO A 567 14.70 -0.19 -30.68
CA PRO A 567 16.01 -0.34 -31.30
C PRO A 567 17.12 -0.64 -30.29
N SER A 568 18.15 -1.34 -30.75
CA SER A 568 19.44 -1.52 -30.07
C SER A 568 20.52 -0.73 -30.80
N ILE A 569 21.40 -0.08 -30.04
CA ILE A 569 22.58 0.64 -30.55
C ILE A 569 23.82 -0.03 -29.99
N ARG A 570 24.77 -0.41 -30.85
CA ARG A 570 26.04 -1.01 -30.46
C ARG A 570 27.22 -0.15 -30.87
N MET A 571 28.16 0.07 -29.95
CA MET A 571 29.45 0.72 -30.20
C MET A 571 30.57 -0.16 -29.63
N GLY A 572 31.31 -0.86 -30.47
CA GLY A 572 32.26 -1.86 -30.01
C GLY A 572 31.56 -3.03 -29.29
N GLU A 573 31.92 -3.26 -28.03
CA GLU A 573 31.31 -4.28 -27.15
C GLU A 573 30.12 -3.75 -26.34
N GLU A 574 29.90 -2.43 -26.29
CA GLU A 574 28.79 -1.83 -25.56
C GLU A 574 27.51 -1.82 -26.39
N GLU A 575 26.39 -2.18 -25.75
CA GLU A 575 25.04 -2.15 -26.33
C GLU A 575 24.06 -1.36 -25.46
N TRP A 576 23.28 -0.49 -26.09
CA TRP A 576 22.16 0.22 -25.49
C TRP A 576 20.86 -0.23 -26.15
N ASN A 577 20.08 -1.04 -25.43
CA ASN A 577 18.78 -1.53 -25.89
C ASN A 577 17.65 -0.62 -25.37
N ALA A 578 16.80 -0.12 -26.28
CA ALA A 578 15.75 0.83 -25.95
C ALA A 578 14.62 0.25 -25.08
N GLN A 579 14.39 -1.08 -25.12
CA GLN A 579 13.42 -1.76 -24.26
C GLN A 579 13.98 -1.94 -22.85
N ALA A 580 15.22 -2.41 -22.71
CA ALA A 580 15.89 -2.54 -21.41
C ALA A 580 16.10 -1.18 -20.72
N GLY A 581 16.33 -0.12 -21.51
CA GLY A 581 16.38 1.25 -21.00
C GLY A 581 15.04 1.85 -20.60
N PHE A 582 13.93 1.25 -21.06
CA PHE A 582 12.58 1.77 -20.83
C PHE A 582 12.11 1.46 -19.41
N GLY A 583 11.88 2.50 -18.61
CA GLY A 583 11.40 2.36 -17.23
C GLY A 583 12.48 2.46 -16.16
N SER A 584 13.75 2.74 -16.52
CA SER A 584 14.60 3.43 -15.55
C SER A 584 13.96 4.79 -15.30
N PRO A 585 13.47 5.12 -14.08
CA PRO A 585 13.24 6.51 -13.76
C PRO A 585 14.52 7.25 -14.12
N ALA A 586 14.40 8.42 -14.76
CA ALA A 586 15.53 9.32 -14.77
C ALA A 586 15.99 9.39 -13.30
N PRO A 587 17.24 9.02 -12.98
CA PRO A 587 17.78 9.37 -11.69
C PRO A 587 17.62 10.89 -11.60
N THR A 588 16.71 11.35 -10.75
CA THR A 588 16.56 12.77 -10.51
C THR A 588 17.61 13.14 -9.47
N PRO A 589 18.51 14.10 -9.72
CA PRO A 589 19.23 14.38 -10.95
C PRO A 589 20.52 13.54 -11.05
N ALA A 590 20.93 13.19 -12.27
CA ALA A 590 22.28 12.74 -12.59
C ALA A 590 23.35 13.85 -12.44
N ALA A 591 23.05 14.95 -11.75
CA ALA A 591 24.10 15.82 -11.22
C ALA A 591 24.65 15.07 -10.00
N GLY A 592 25.87 14.55 -10.11
CA GLY A 592 26.53 14.01 -8.92
C GLY A 592 26.46 15.06 -7.81
N LEU A 593 26.26 14.62 -6.56
CA LEU A 593 26.22 15.52 -5.41
C LEU A 593 27.42 16.50 -5.46
N SER A 594 27.14 17.78 -5.22
CA SER A 594 28.17 18.79 -5.03
C SER A 594 29.08 18.44 -3.84
N ALA A 595 30.24 19.08 -3.74
CA ALA A 595 31.14 18.86 -2.61
C ALA A 595 30.46 19.11 -1.25
N TRP A 596 29.58 20.11 -1.19
CA TRP A 596 28.79 20.43 -0.01
C TRP A 596 27.76 19.34 0.31
N GLU A 597 27.03 18.87 -0.70
CA GLU A 597 26.02 17.82 -0.52
C GLU A 597 26.66 16.49 -0.14
N LYS A 598 27.81 16.14 -0.74
CA LYS A 598 28.62 14.97 -0.34
C LYS A 598 29.10 15.09 1.11
N SER A 599 29.50 16.28 1.54
CA SER A 599 29.90 16.51 2.93
C SER A 599 28.74 16.21 3.88
N VAL A 600 27.54 16.69 3.59
CA VAL A 600 26.33 16.35 4.38
C VAL A 600 26.02 14.87 4.31
N HIS A 601 26.07 14.27 3.11
CA HIS A 601 25.74 12.88 2.86
C HIS A 601 26.58 11.93 3.73
N VAL A 602 27.89 12.18 3.82
CA VAL A 602 28.79 11.41 4.71
C VAL A 602 28.42 11.56 6.18
N LEU A 603 27.98 12.74 6.62
CA LEU A 603 27.53 12.91 8.01
C LEU A 603 26.25 12.14 8.30
N LEU A 604 25.30 12.15 7.36
CA LEU A 604 24.07 11.35 7.44
C LEU A 604 24.34 9.85 7.42
N GLU A 605 25.49 9.41 6.93
CA GLU A 605 25.94 8.01 6.95
C GLU A 605 26.66 7.59 8.24
N SER A 606 27.01 8.55 9.08
CA SER A 606 27.89 8.31 10.24
C SER A 606 27.19 7.57 11.37
N ASN A 607 27.98 6.85 12.18
CA ASN A 607 27.47 6.24 13.41
C ASN A 607 26.93 7.28 14.40
N GLU A 608 27.48 8.49 14.42
CA GLU A 608 26.99 9.55 15.30
C GLU A 608 25.56 9.99 14.94
N PHE A 609 25.20 9.92 13.66
CA PHE A 609 23.84 10.21 13.22
C PHE A 609 22.86 9.08 13.56
N PHE A 610 23.32 7.83 13.50
CA PHE A 610 22.46 6.65 13.63
C PHE A 610 22.38 6.04 15.01
N PHE A 611 23.21 6.47 15.94
CA PHE A 611 23.23 5.90 17.28
C PHE A 611 22.90 6.99 18.29
N VAL A 612 22.03 6.64 19.23
CA VAL A 612 21.77 7.42 20.43
C VAL A 612 22.70 6.91 21.51
N ASP A 613 23.51 7.81 22.06
CA ASP A 613 24.41 7.56 23.18
C ASP A 613 23.73 7.68 24.54
#